data_AF-A0A4E0Q1W1-F1
#
_entry.id   AF-A0A4E0Q1W1-F1
#
_cell.length_a   1.000
_cell.length_b   1.000
_cell.length_c   1.000
_cell.angle_alpha   90.00
_cell.angle_beta   90.00
_cell.angle_gamma   90.00
#
_symmetry.space_group_name_H-M   'P 1'
#
loop_
_entity.id
_entity.type
_entity.pdbx_description
1 polymer ?
#
loop_
_entity_poly.entity_id
_entity_poly.type
_entity_poly.pdbx_seq_one_letter_code
_entity_poly.pdbx_strand_id
1 'polypeptide(L)'
;MGSERLATSIIISLLIVFMVSIAGAELSDPLGDFSSPDISSLDVSTDGNNLYIDVLCAEDVTDYSFYGAVFIDTDQDSRTGYVENGADYVYQFSYMSIIYAEPMITTTLNDDAIGTGSMQVWGNTISITLPLEMLGNDDGSADVFVAVHDQMVKALYFDRAPDYGVIDTGTGEVKLPVSASSNVLISDTIGDGAAADIENVEATVGSGVLELVISYAGNVEPGAYSYGEDITGWVYVDIDQQLATGFTNTEQVPPTFGADYVIEYTAGSLTGMDAGIRMINADSELAKEGYSDTTTMSLGVPYNDGMYRVSGNKVYLTIPLTLLGNDDGGMYLVVDSFTIYDPLGGHMESIPDNGKGAIDTSDGSVKSLLSYGNDRNTFMDPSSDSTGFGQDGDEIVSVETGFAEDKMLMAITYSSLSLDDGAITTISFDTDQDGREDYSLAYSLMYGKLAATMMGYYDGEYRVKEVSHLVTMQGDKMHLSIPAVFLGNDDGNMNIAVETALVVYGANIPQTDMTKEWLSGDDVKTGVGQVHLSPDKFSRTLYDRAPGSGYYTVAGSNNFLSAIESAEMAPQGQDGQAPGFSVVIGVISLLTCSLILSSRRKQ
;
A
#
# COMPACT_ATOMS: atom_id res chain seq x y z
N MET A 1 -94.66 -17.35 -30.58
CA MET A 1 -94.11 -17.63 -29.24
C MET A 1 -92.94 -18.57 -29.46
N GLY A 2 -91.75 -18.02 -29.72
CA GLY A 2 -90.67 -17.81 -28.71
C GLY A 2 -89.64 -18.93 -28.97
N SER A 3 -88.52 -18.63 -29.64
CA SER A 3 -87.16 -18.46 -29.04
C SER A 3 -86.74 -19.71 -28.23
N GLU A 4 -85.60 -20.36 -28.42
CA GLU A 4 -84.24 -19.83 -28.53
C GLU A 4 -83.25 -20.94 -28.96
N ARG A 5 -82.14 -20.48 -29.55
CA ARG A 5 -80.91 -21.21 -29.84
C ARG A 5 -80.04 -21.29 -28.57
N LEU A 6 -79.26 -22.36 -28.41
CA LEU A 6 -77.98 -22.37 -27.67
C LEU A 6 -77.09 -23.40 -28.36
N ALA A 7 -76.18 -23.04 -29.28
CA ALA A 7 -74.92 -22.30 -29.09
C ALA A 7 -73.84 -23.13 -28.36
N THR A 8 -73.12 -23.86 -29.21
CA THR A 8 -71.74 -24.38 -29.15
C THR A 8 -70.82 -23.74 -28.11
N SER A 9 -70.17 -24.56 -27.30
CA SER A 9 -68.98 -24.18 -26.52
C SER A 9 -67.73 -24.77 -27.17
N ILE A 10 -66.89 -23.90 -27.74
CA ILE A 10 -65.50 -24.20 -28.12
C ILE A 10 -64.65 -23.74 -26.94
N ILE A 11 -63.92 -24.67 -26.32
CA ILE A 11 -62.91 -24.38 -25.30
C ILE A 11 -61.62 -24.06 -26.06
N ILE A 12 -61.15 -22.82 -25.93
CA ILE A 12 -59.82 -22.39 -26.35
C ILE A 12 -58.90 -22.53 -25.14
N SER A 13 -57.95 -23.46 -25.20
CA SER A 13 -56.86 -23.55 -24.24
C SER A 13 -55.83 -22.46 -24.56
N LEU A 14 -55.70 -21.49 -23.66
CA LEU A 14 -54.68 -20.44 -23.69
C LEU A 14 -53.39 -21.03 -23.10
N LEU A 15 -52.37 -21.21 -23.94
CA LEU A 15 -51.01 -21.55 -23.51
C LEU A 15 -50.35 -20.24 -23.02
N ILE A 16 -50.27 -20.06 -21.71
CA ILE A 16 -49.51 -18.97 -21.09
C ILE A 16 -48.04 -19.41 -21.12
N VAL A 17 -47.25 -18.79 -22.00
CA VAL A 17 -45.79 -18.83 -21.95
C VAL A 17 -45.40 -18.05 -20.69
N PHE A 18 -44.75 -18.72 -19.74
CA PHE A 18 -44.05 -18.05 -18.65
C PHE A 18 -42.94 -17.21 -19.29
N MET A 19 -43.09 -15.89 -19.32
CA MET A 19 -41.93 -15.00 -19.39
C MET A 19 -41.23 -15.15 -18.04
N VAL A 20 -40.07 -15.78 -18.03
CA VAL A 20 -39.13 -15.63 -16.91
C VAL A 20 -38.75 -14.15 -16.92
N SER A 21 -38.99 -13.46 -15.81
CA SER A 21 -38.50 -12.09 -15.63
C SER A 21 -36.97 -12.16 -15.71
N ILE A 22 -36.41 -11.56 -16.75
CA ILE A 22 -34.98 -11.26 -16.83
C ILE A 22 -34.70 -10.31 -15.66
N ALA A 23 -33.77 -10.69 -14.78
CA ALA A 23 -33.17 -9.72 -13.86
C ALA A 23 -32.29 -8.82 -14.73
N GLY A 24 -32.66 -7.55 -14.81
CA GLY A 24 -31.95 -6.53 -15.56
C GLY A 24 -31.77 -5.31 -14.67
N ALA A 25 -30.57 -4.74 -14.73
CA ALA A 25 -30.11 -3.62 -13.94
C ALA A 25 -29.86 -2.45 -14.87
N GLU A 26 -30.84 -1.56 -15.00
CA GLU A 26 -30.70 -0.33 -15.80
C GLU A 26 -30.25 0.81 -14.87
N LEU A 27 -29.05 1.33 -15.13
CA LEU A 27 -28.48 2.48 -14.46
C LEU A 27 -28.45 3.68 -15.41
N SER A 28 -28.87 4.86 -14.95
CA SER A 28 -28.65 6.12 -15.67
C SER A 28 -27.38 6.79 -15.18
N ASP A 29 -26.65 7.38 -16.13
CA ASP A 29 -25.35 7.98 -15.92
C ASP A 29 -25.39 9.51 -16.26
N PRO A 30 -24.74 10.40 -15.49
CA PRO A 30 -24.87 11.85 -15.64
C PRO A 30 -24.23 12.48 -16.89
N LEU A 31 -24.98 12.56 -18.00
CA LEU A 31 -24.59 13.30 -19.23
C LEU A 31 -23.66 14.52 -19.04
N GLY A 32 -22.47 14.45 -19.63
CA GLY A 32 -21.48 15.52 -19.71
C GLY A 32 -20.53 15.62 -18.52
N ASP A 33 -20.47 14.61 -17.67
CA ASP A 33 -19.41 14.40 -16.69
C ASP A 33 -18.10 13.91 -17.33
N PHE A 34 -18.17 13.29 -18.51
CA PHE A 34 -17.03 13.02 -19.38
C PHE A 34 -17.13 13.68 -20.76
N SER A 35 -15.99 13.78 -21.45
CA SER A 35 -15.90 14.55 -22.71
C SER A 35 -16.24 13.74 -23.96
N SER A 36 -15.77 12.49 -24.04
CA SER A 36 -16.12 11.48 -25.05
C SER A 36 -15.25 10.22 -24.89
N PRO A 37 -15.77 8.99 -25.07
CA PRO A 37 -17.19 8.62 -25.02
C PRO A 37 -17.80 8.98 -23.66
N ASP A 38 -19.01 9.54 -23.65
CA ASP A 38 -19.78 9.89 -22.44
C ASP A 38 -20.95 8.90 -22.28
N ILE A 39 -20.95 8.07 -21.26
CA ILE A 39 -21.92 7.04 -20.93
C ILE A 39 -23.15 7.77 -20.38
N SER A 40 -24.31 7.35 -20.83
CA SER A 40 -25.60 7.91 -20.43
C SER A 40 -26.48 6.89 -19.72
N SER A 41 -26.24 5.60 -19.99
CA SER A 41 -26.84 4.51 -19.24
C SER A 41 -26.06 3.21 -19.44
N LEU A 42 -26.15 2.34 -18.45
CA LEU A 42 -25.63 0.99 -18.47
C LEU A 42 -26.78 0.02 -18.15
N ASP A 43 -27.04 -0.95 -19.01
CA ASP A 43 -27.96 -2.06 -18.73
C ASP A 43 -27.17 -3.36 -18.65
N VAL A 44 -27.24 -4.02 -17.50
CA VAL A 44 -26.63 -5.33 -17.27
C VAL A 44 -27.71 -6.34 -16.97
N SER A 45 -27.78 -7.41 -17.75
CA SER A 45 -28.81 -8.45 -17.58
C SER A 45 -28.29 -9.84 -17.88
N THR A 46 -28.99 -10.86 -17.37
CA THR A 46 -28.69 -12.26 -17.68
C THR A 46 -29.94 -13.04 -18.07
N ASP A 47 -29.79 -13.96 -19.03
CA ASP A 47 -30.82 -14.95 -19.37
C ASP A 47 -30.55 -16.34 -18.75
N GLY A 48 -29.54 -16.45 -17.88
CA GLY A 48 -29.07 -17.69 -17.28
C GLY A 48 -28.10 -18.51 -18.16
N ASN A 49 -27.81 -18.06 -19.39
CA ASN A 49 -26.76 -18.63 -20.23
C ASN A 49 -25.71 -17.58 -20.62
N ASN A 50 -26.13 -16.33 -20.84
CA ASN A 50 -25.26 -15.22 -21.19
C ASN A 50 -25.46 -14.05 -20.21
N LEU A 51 -24.38 -13.31 -19.99
CA LEU A 51 -24.37 -11.95 -19.47
C LEU A 51 -24.45 -10.99 -20.66
N TYR A 52 -25.41 -10.08 -20.63
CA TYR A 52 -25.60 -9.01 -21.61
C TYR A 52 -25.27 -7.68 -20.94
N ILE A 53 -24.46 -6.87 -21.63
CA ILE A 53 -24.00 -5.58 -21.14
C ILE A 53 -24.19 -4.58 -22.27
N ASP A 54 -25.16 -3.70 -22.12
CA ASP A 54 -25.47 -2.65 -23.09
C ASP A 54 -25.05 -1.29 -22.50
N VAL A 55 -24.04 -0.70 -23.12
CA VAL A 55 -23.52 0.63 -22.77
C VAL A 55 -24.08 1.62 -23.77
N LEU A 56 -24.85 2.60 -23.30
CA LEU A 56 -25.40 3.65 -24.13
C LEU A 56 -24.61 4.94 -23.90
N CYS A 57 -23.99 5.47 -24.94
CA CYS A 57 -23.30 6.76 -24.89
C CYS A 57 -24.22 7.91 -25.32
N ALA A 58 -23.89 9.13 -24.90
CA ALA A 58 -24.58 10.35 -25.27
C ALA A 58 -24.45 10.65 -26.77
N GLU A 59 -23.29 10.35 -27.35
CA GLU A 59 -22.94 10.53 -28.75
C GLU A 59 -22.92 9.23 -29.56
N ASP A 60 -22.96 9.37 -30.89
CA ASP A 60 -22.78 8.24 -31.82
C ASP A 60 -21.32 7.79 -31.82
N VAL A 61 -21.06 6.59 -31.28
CA VAL A 61 -19.71 6.04 -31.11
C VAL A 61 -19.18 5.39 -32.39
N THR A 62 -20.00 5.23 -33.43
CA THR A 62 -19.56 4.58 -34.67
C THR A 62 -18.65 5.45 -35.55
N ASP A 63 -18.65 6.76 -35.32
CA ASP A 63 -17.94 7.75 -36.13
C ASP A 63 -16.46 7.95 -35.73
N TYR A 64 -16.01 7.39 -34.61
CA TYR A 64 -14.64 7.53 -34.11
C TYR A 64 -14.11 6.24 -33.47
N SER A 65 -12.86 6.27 -33.02
CA SER A 65 -12.23 5.11 -32.36
C SER A 65 -12.32 5.26 -30.85
N PHE A 66 -12.65 4.18 -30.15
CA PHE A 66 -12.75 4.16 -28.70
C PHE A 66 -12.29 2.80 -28.14
N TYR A 67 -12.08 2.79 -26.85
CA TYR A 67 -11.54 1.69 -26.07
C TYR A 67 -12.32 1.61 -24.77
N GLY A 68 -12.32 0.44 -24.16
CA GLY A 68 -12.95 0.28 -22.86
C GLY A 68 -12.69 -1.07 -22.26
N ALA A 69 -13.16 -1.22 -21.04
CA ALA A 69 -13.12 -2.47 -20.32
C ALA A 69 -14.41 -2.65 -19.53
N VAL A 70 -14.85 -3.90 -19.42
CA VAL A 70 -15.86 -4.33 -18.46
C VAL A 70 -15.13 -5.17 -17.42
N PHE A 71 -15.35 -4.83 -16.16
CA PHE A 71 -14.84 -5.57 -15.02
C PHE A 71 -16.00 -6.36 -14.41
N ILE A 72 -15.78 -7.66 -14.24
CA ILE A 72 -16.81 -8.60 -13.82
C ILE A 72 -16.24 -9.41 -12.67
N ASP A 73 -16.79 -9.18 -11.49
CA ASP A 73 -16.52 -9.93 -10.27
C ASP A 73 -17.63 -10.97 -10.10
N THR A 74 -17.29 -12.26 -10.19
CA THR A 74 -18.25 -13.36 -10.19
C THR A 74 -18.40 -14.02 -8.83
N ASP A 75 -17.37 -13.93 -7.98
CA ASP A 75 -17.46 -14.41 -6.60
C ASP A 75 -17.90 -13.32 -5.61
N GLN A 76 -17.99 -12.06 -6.07
CA GLN A 76 -18.40 -10.89 -5.31
C GLN A 76 -17.46 -10.60 -4.13
N ASP A 77 -16.20 -11.07 -4.23
CA ASP A 77 -15.11 -10.75 -3.32
C ASP A 77 -14.14 -9.78 -4.00
N SER A 78 -14.30 -8.50 -3.68
CA SER A 78 -13.49 -7.40 -4.22
C SER A 78 -11.99 -7.49 -3.89
N ARG A 79 -11.55 -8.49 -3.12
CA ARG A 79 -10.14 -8.76 -2.78
C ARG A 79 -9.50 -9.84 -3.65
N THR A 80 -10.28 -10.50 -4.51
CA THR A 80 -9.78 -11.56 -5.39
C THR A 80 -9.82 -11.13 -6.86
N GLY A 81 -9.54 -12.05 -7.78
CA GLY A 81 -9.66 -11.81 -9.21
C GLY A 81 -8.37 -11.62 -10.00
N TYR A 82 -8.53 -11.18 -11.25
CA TYR A 82 -7.48 -11.10 -12.27
C TYR A 82 -6.50 -9.97 -11.98
N VAL A 83 -5.24 -10.30 -11.68
CA VAL A 83 -4.20 -9.29 -11.40
C VAL A 83 -4.55 -8.44 -10.16
N GLU A 84 -5.22 -9.06 -9.17
CA GLU A 84 -5.52 -8.48 -7.84
C GLU A 84 -6.31 -7.16 -7.91
N ASN A 85 -7.16 -7.00 -8.92
CA ASN A 85 -7.91 -5.77 -9.15
C ASN A 85 -9.37 -5.79 -8.67
N GLY A 86 -9.76 -6.81 -7.92
CA GLY A 86 -11.13 -6.98 -7.43
C GLY A 86 -12.12 -7.47 -8.48
N ALA A 87 -11.68 -7.86 -9.69
CA ALA A 87 -12.55 -8.42 -10.72
C ALA A 87 -11.99 -9.74 -11.25
N ASP A 88 -12.76 -10.82 -11.20
CA ASP A 88 -12.38 -12.12 -11.75
C ASP A 88 -12.07 -12.09 -13.25
N TYR A 89 -12.82 -11.27 -13.98
CA TYR A 89 -12.70 -11.13 -15.41
C TYR A 89 -12.68 -9.68 -15.86
N VAL A 90 -11.69 -9.35 -16.69
CA VAL A 90 -11.60 -8.07 -17.39
C VAL A 90 -11.80 -8.31 -18.88
N TYR A 91 -12.96 -7.91 -19.38
CA TYR A 91 -13.27 -7.89 -20.82
C TYR A 91 -12.80 -6.57 -21.42
N GLN A 92 -11.66 -6.57 -22.11
CA GLN A 92 -11.15 -5.37 -22.77
C GLN A 92 -11.59 -5.36 -24.22
N PHE A 93 -11.96 -4.19 -24.71
CA PHE A 93 -12.37 -4.00 -26.10
C PHE A 93 -11.77 -2.76 -26.72
N SER A 94 -11.56 -2.83 -28.04
CA SER A 94 -11.32 -1.67 -28.87
C SER A 94 -12.21 -1.68 -30.10
N TYR A 95 -12.67 -0.50 -30.47
CA TYR A 95 -13.35 -0.22 -31.72
C TYR A 95 -12.53 0.83 -32.47
N MET A 96 -11.97 0.45 -33.59
CA MET A 96 -11.24 1.36 -34.47
C MET A 96 -12.07 1.61 -35.73
N SER A 97 -12.61 2.82 -35.82
CA SER A 97 -13.32 3.28 -37.02
C SER A 97 -12.34 3.50 -38.17
N ILE A 98 -12.60 2.86 -39.32
CA ILE A 98 -11.76 2.94 -40.50
C ILE A 98 -12.55 3.57 -41.64
N ILE A 99 -12.05 4.68 -42.18
CA ILE A 99 -12.68 5.36 -43.31
C ILE A 99 -12.73 4.41 -44.51
N TYR A 100 -13.94 4.14 -45.01
CA TYR A 100 -14.24 3.28 -46.16
C TYR A 100 -14.00 1.78 -45.96
N ALA A 101 -13.92 1.28 -44.73
CA ALA A 101 -13.88 -0.15 -44.42
C ALA A 101 -14.81 -0.49 -43.26
N GLU A 102 -15.00 -1.79 -43.01
CA GLU A 102 -15.61 -2.23 -41.76
C GLU A 102 -14.67 -1.86 -40.58
N PRO A 103 -15.22 -1.46 -39.43
CA PRO A 103 -14.42 -1.14 -38.26
C PRO A 103 -13.63 -2.37 -37.80
N MET A 104 -12.46 -2.12 -37.24
CA MET A 104 -11.70 -3.17 -36.58
C MET A 104 -12.13 -3.25 -35.12
N ILE A 105 -12.57 -4.44 -34.70
CA ILE A 105 -12.94 -4.75 -33.32
C ILE A 105 -11.91 -5.73 -32.76
N THR A 106 -11.37 -5.43 -31.59
CA THR A 106 -10.53 -6.37 -30.83
C THR A 106 -11.11 -6.57 -29.45
N THR A 107 -11.19 -7.81 -29.00
CA THR A 107 -11.81 -8.17 -27.72
C THR A 107 -10.96 -9.23 -27.02
N THR A 108 -10.67 -9.03 -25.74
CA THR A 108 -9.96 -9.98 -24.90
C THR A 108 -10.72 -10.20 -23.60
N LEU A 109 -10.53 -11.36 -22.97
CA LEU A 109 -10.99 -11.67 -21.63
C LEU A 109 -9.77 -12.14 -20.84
N ASN A 110 -9.35 -11.43 -19.80
CA ASN A 110 -8.10 -11.71 -19.06
C ASN A 110 -6.90 -11.88 -20.01
N ASP A 111 -6.76 -10.93 -20.94
CA ASP A 111 -5.75 -10.86 -22.00
C ASP A 111 -5.81 -11.97 -23.08
N ASP A 112 -6.70 -12.96 -22.94
CA ASP A 112 -6.93 -13.96 -23.97
C ASP A 112 -7.88 -13.44 -25.06
N ALA A 113 -7.45 -13.54 -26.32
CA ALA A 113 -8.26 -13.11 -27.45
C ALA A 113 -9.54 -13.97 -27.60
N ILE A 114 -10.68 -13.30 -27.65
CA ILE A 114 -12.00 -13.93 -27.83
C ILE A 114 -12.66 -13.47 -29.12
N GLY A 115 -13.72 -14.17 -29.53
CA GLY A 115 -14.37 -13.91 -30.81
C GLY A 115 -14.98 -12.51 -30.88
N THR A 116 -14.77 -11.81 -32.00
CA THR A 116 -15.30 -10.46 -32.25
C THR A 116 -16.84 -10.40 -32.25
N GLY A 117 -17.52 -11.54 -32.36
CA GLY A 117 -18.98 -11.63 -32.25
C GLY A 117 -19.51 -11.43 -30.82
N SER A 118 -18.64 -11.33 -29.81
CA SER A 118 -19.00 -10.99 -28.43
C SER A 118 -19.32 -9.50 -28.23
N MET A 119 -18.98 -8.65 -29.19
CA MET A 119 -19.26 -7.22 -29.16
C MET A 119 -19.94 -6.78 -30.46
N GLN A 120 -20.93 -5.91 -30.34
CA GLN A 120 -21.59 -5.24 -31.44
C GLN A 120 -21.71 -3.76 -31.11
N VAL A 121 -21.55 -2.91 -32.12
CA VAL A 121 -21.66 -1.45 -31.97
C VAL A 121 -22.66 -0.94 -32.99
N TRP A 122 -23.65 -0.17 -32.54
CA TRP A 122 -24.64 0.46 -33.41
C TRP A 122 -25.02 1.86 -32.90
N GLY A 123 -24.80 2.88 -33.73
CA GLY A 123 -25.07 4.27 -33.34
C GLY A 123 -24.34 4.62 -32.03
N ASN A 124 -25.10 4.94 -30.99
CA ASN A 124 -24.59 5.28 -29.68
C ASN A 124 -24.57 4.10 -28.67
N THR A 125 -24.72 2.85 -29.12
CA THR A 125 -24.75 1.68 -28.22
C THR A 125 -23.59 0.74 -28.49
N ILE A 126 -22.95 0.30 -27.40
CA ILE A 126 -22.00 -0.80 -27.36
C ILE A 126 -22.67 -1.97 -26.63
N SER A 127 -22.87 -3.08 -27.34
CA SER A 127 -23.49 -4.28 -26.79
C SER A 127 -22.51 -5.41 -26.70
N ILE A 128 -22.34 -5.94 -25.50
CA ILE A 128 -21.43 -7.03 -25.19
C ILE A 128 -22.26 -8.24 -24.73
N THR A 129 -21.91 -9.42 -25.24
CA THR A 129 -22.55 -10.69 -24.87
C THR A 129 -21.48 -11.70 -24.50
N LEU A 130 -21.48 -12.12 -23.25
CA LEU A 130 -20.55 -13.09 -22.69
C LEU A 130 -21.28 -14.34 -22.25
N PRO A 131 -20.94 -15.53 -22.79
CA PRO A 131 -21.43 -16.78 -22.24
C PRO A 131 -20.99 -16.93 -20.78
N LEU A 132 -21.93 -17.19 -19.88
CA LEU A 132 -21.65 -17.39 -18.46
C LEU A 132 -20.69 -18.58 -18.22
N GLU A 133 -20.72 -19.59 -19.10
CA GLU A 133 -19.76 -20.70 -19.08
C GLU A 133 -18.29 -20.25 -19.23
N MET A 134 -18.05 -19.12 -19.92
CA MET A 134 -16.69 -18.57 -20.06
C MET A 134 -16.23 -17.85 -18.78
N LEU A 135 -17.17 -17.43 -17.94
CA LEU A 135 -16.93 -16.75 -16.68
C LEU A 135 -16.89 -17.73 -15.50
N GLY A 136 -17.12 -19.02 -15.73
CA GLY A 136 -17.26 -19.99 -14.64
C GLY A 136 -18.40 -19.68 -13.66
N ASN A 137 -19.32 -18.79 -14.06
CA ASN A 137 -20.41 -18.28 -13.23
C ASN A 137 -21.69 -19.01 -13.62
N ASP A 138 -22.22 -19.86 -12.76
CA ASP A 138 -23.38 -20.70 -13.07
C ASP A 138 -24.72 -20.14 -12.56
N ASP A 139 -24.71 -19.09 -11.75
CA ASP A 139 -25.91 -18.45 -11.21
C ASP A 139 -26.24 -17.08 -11.85
N GLY A 140 -25.29 -16.50 -12.60
CA GLY A 140 -25.44 -15.24 -13.32
C GLY A 140 -25.38 -14.00 -12.42
N SER A 141 -25.08 -14.19 -11.13
CA SER A 141 -24.82 -13.12 -10.17
C SER A 141 -23.38 -12.65 -10.36
N ALA A 142 -23.19 -11.36 -10.60
CA ALA A 142 -21.90 -10.74 -10.75
C ALA A 142 -21.98 -9.28 -10.34
N ASP A 143 -20.86 -8.72 -9.94
CA ASP A 143 -20.69 -7.29 -9.73
C ASP A 143 -19.95 -6.71 -10.94
N VAL A 144 -20.51 -5.67 -11.56
CA VAL A 144 -20.08 -5.16 -12.87
C VAL A 144 -19.91 -3.65 -12.86
N PHE A 145 -18.81 -3.18 -13.41
CA PHE A 145 -18.69 -1.81 -13.89
C PHE A 145 -18.05 -1.76 -15.27
N VAL A 146 -18.32 -0.69 -16.00
CA VAL A 146 -17.79 -0.46 -17.34
C VAL A 146 -17.03 0.86 -17.37
N ALA A 147 -15.94 0.89 -18.12
CA ALA A 147 -15.18 2.10 -18.39
C ALA A 147 -14.89 2.27 -19.88
N VAL A 148 -14.91 3.51 -20.38
CA VAL A 148 -14.63 3.86 -21.79
C VAL A 148 -13.74 5.09 -21.92
N HIS A 149 -12.94 5.13 -23.00
CA HIS A 149 -12.10 6.26 -23.37
C HIS A 149 -11.81 6.27 -24.88
N ASP A 150 -11.40 7.41 -25.42
CA ASP A 150 -10.94 7.56 -26.80
C ASP A 150 -9.45 7.16 -27.05
N GLN A 151 -8.73 6.66 -26.03
CA GLN A 151 -7.29 6.36 -26.11
C GLN A 151 -6.97 4.87 -26.01
N MET A 152 -6.02 4.42 -26.85
CA MET A 152 -5.63 3.02 -27.06
C MET A 152 -4.81 2.40 -25.90
N VAL A 153 -4.31 3.22 -24.99
CA VAL A 153 -3.37 2.84 -23.92
C VAL A 153 -4.03 2.97 -22.55
N LYS A 154 -3.34 2.49 -21.50
CA LYS A 154 -3.72 2.68 -20.08
C LYS A 154 -4.38 4.05 -19.90
N ALA A 155 -5.69 4.06 -19.67
CA ALA A 155 -6.46 5.29 -19.49
C ALA A 155 -6.48 5.59 -18.00
N LEU A 156 -5.80 6.67 -17.60
CA LEU A 156 -5.71 7.09 -16.21
C LEU A 156 -6.95 7.89 -15.77
N TYR A 157 -7.61 8.56 -16.70
CA TYR A 157 -8.89 9.23 -16.50
C TYR A 157 -9.80 8.71 -17.59
N PHE A 158 -11.03 8.34 -17.26
CA PHE A 158 -11.97 7.69 -18.16
C PHE A 158 -13.38 7.92 -17.67
N ASP A 159 -14.31 7.66 -18.56
CA ASP A 159 -15.71 7.63 -18.19
C ASP A 159 -16.09 6.24 -17.69
N ARG A 160 -16.94 6.16 -16.67
CA ARG A 160 -17.34 4.89 -16.06
C ARG A 160 -18.79 4.89 -15.64
N ALA A 161 -19.41 3.72 -15.74
CA ALA A 161 -20.75 3.47 -15.21
C ALA A 161 -20.74 2.20 -14.34
N PRO A 162 -21.24 2.25 -13.10
CA PRO A 162 -21.57 3.47 -12.36
C PRO A 162 -20.33 4.35 -12.12
N ASP A 163 -20.55 5.65 -11.93
CA ASP A 163 -19.54 6.62 -11.46
C ASP A 163 -18.73 6.12 -10.26
N TYR A 164 -19.41 5.42 -9.34
CA TYR A 164 -18.81 4.86 -8.14
C TYR A 164 -19.40 3.47 -7.86
N GLY A 165 -18.53 2.56 -7.40
CA GLY A 165 -18.92 1.19 -7.06
C GLY A 165 -19.21 0.32 -8.28
N VAL A 166 -20.13 -0.63 -8.10
CA VAL A 166 -20.42 -1.69 -9.07
C VAL A 166 -21.92 -1.99 -9.10
N ILE A 167 -22.46 -2.39 -10.26
CA ILE A 167 -23.82 -2.91 -10.37
C ILE A 167 -23.82 -4.37 -9.97
N ASP A 168 -24.65 -4.75 -9.00
CA ASP A 168 -24.95 -6.15 -8.69
C ASP A 168 -26.03 -6.66 -9.64
N THR A 169 -25.70 -7.61 -10.50
CA THR A 169 -26.67 -8.16 -11.48
C THR A 169 -27.80 -8.95 -10.83
N GLY A 170 -27.61 -9.46 -9.61
CA GLY A 170 -28.61 -10.20 -8.86
C GLY A 170 -29.71 -9.30 -8.28
N THR A 171 -29.36 -8.09 -7.86
CA THR A 171 -30.30 -7.12 -7.27
C THR A 171 -30.69 -6.01 -8.23
N GLY A 172 -29.83 -5.70 -9.19
CA GLY A 172 -29.91 -4.57 -10.10
C GLY A 172 -29.65 -3.21 -9.44
N GLU A 173 -29.07 -3.20 -8.24
CA GLU A 173 -28.71 -1.99 -7.51
C GLU A 173 -27.19 -1.75 -7.58
N VAL A 174 -26.80 -0.48 -7.45
CA VAL A 174 -25.39 -0.11 -7.30
C VAL A 174 -24.94 -0.43 -5.87
N LYS A 175 -23.95 -1.31 -5.75
CA LYS A 175 -23.22 -1.57 -4.51
C LYS A 175 -22.10 -0.55 -4.34
N LEU A 176 -22.07 0.05 -3.15
CA LEU A 176 -21.00 0.93 -2.70
C LEU A 176 -20.41 0.35 -1.41
N PRO A 177 -19.08 0.40 -1.23
CA PRO A 177 -18.47 0.23 0.08
C PRO A 177 -19.08 1.20 1.11
N VAL A 178 -19.22 0.74 2.36
CA VAL A 178 -19.85 1.52 3.43
C VAL A 178 -18.87 2.53 4.02
N SER A 179 -18.72 3.69 3.38
CA SER A 179 -17.80 4.74 3.85
C SER A 179 -18.51 5.85 4.63
N ALA A 180 -17.86 6.40 5.66
CA ALA A 180 -18.27 7.69 6.20
C ALA A 180 -18.04 8.79 5.14
N SER A 181 -18.92 9.78 5.06
CA SER A 181 -18.69 10.92 4.17
C SER A 181 -17.96 12.03 4.92
N SER A 182 -16.81 12.43 4.42
CA SER A 182 -16.01 13.55 4.91
C SER A 182 -15.39 14.33 3.76
N ASN A 183 -15.14 15.62 3.98
CA ASN A 183 -14.34 16.46 3.08
C ASN A 183 -13.44 17.32 3.97
N VAL A 184 -12.16 17.26 3.68
CA VAL A 184 -11.08 17.89 4.42
C VAL A 184 -10.27 18.73 3.46
N LEU A 185 -9.93 19.96 3.85
CA LEU A 185 -9.00 20.82 3.13
C LEU A 185 -7.88 21.26 4.08
N ILE A 186 -6.66 20.87 3.78
CA ILE A 186 -5.45 21.32 4.50
C ILE A 186 -4.68 22.26 3.58
N SER A 187 -4.46 23.49 4.04
CA SER A 187 -3.67 24.49 3.31
C SER A 187 -2.23 24.49 3.81
N ASP A 188 -1.32 24.84 2.91
CA ASP A 188 0.11 24.94 3.15
C ASP A 188 0.61 26.36 2.84
N THR A 189 1.83 26.69 3.29
CA THR A 189 2.40 28.03 3.17
C THR A 189 3.15 28.22 1.85
N ILE A 190 2.43 28.61 0.79
CA ILE A 190 3.02 28.91 -0.54
C ILE A 190 4.39 29.61 -0.45
N GLY A 191 5.39 29.01 -1.08
CA GLY A 191 6.75 29.53 -1.25
C GLY A 191 7.73 29.16 -0.14
N ASP A 192 7.37 28.25 0.77
CA ASP A 192 8.31 27.56 1.65
C ASP A 192 9.01 26.37 0.96
N GLY A 193 8.36 25.78 -0.04
CA GLY A 193 8.96 24.86 -1.00
C GLY A 193 9.77 25.55 -2.10
N ALA A 194 10.92 24.98 -2.46
CA ALA A 194 11.77 25.51 -3.54
C ALA A 194 11.27 25.12 -4.94
N ALA A 195 10.56 24.00 -5.06
CA ALA A 195 9.96 23.45 -6.27
C ALA A 195 8.89 22.43 -5.88
N ALA A 196 7.91 22.15 -6.75
CA ALA A 196 6.78 21.28 -6.43
C ALA A 196 6.00 21.73 -5.17
N ASP A 197 5.99 23.04 -4.93
CA ASP A 197 5.38 23.75 -3.80
C ASP A 197 3.86 23.48 -3.75
N ILE A 198 3.42 22.78 -2.70
CA ILE A 198 2.02 22.41 -2.49
C ILE A 198 1.31 23.62 -1.87
N GLU A 199 0.18 24.02 -2.42
CA GLU A 199 -0.67 25.07 -1.86
C GLU A 199 -1.70 24.50 -0.88
N ASN A 200 -2.27 23.33 -1.24
CA ASN A 200 -3.26 22.63 -0.41
C ASN A 200 -3.48 21.20 -0.89
N VAL A 201 -4.00 20.38 0.02
CA VAL A 201 -4.56 19.06 -0.25
C VAL A 201 -6.02 19.04 0.21
N GLU A 202 -6.91 18.71 -0.71
CA GLU A 202 -8.30 18.36 -0.42
C GLU A 202 -8.44 16.85 -0.44
N ALA A 203 -8.97 16.27 0.64
CA ALA A 203 -9.27 14.84 0.76
C ALA A 203 -10.77 14.67 1.03
N THR A 204 -11.48 14.02 0.11
CA THR A 204 -12.90 13.70 0.24
C THR A 204 -13.06 12.20 0.30
N VAL A 205 -13.69 11.71 1.37
CA VAL A 205 -14.11 10.31 1.49
C VAL A 205 -15.61 10.28 1.29
N GLY A 206 -16.08 9.42 0.40
CA GLY A 206 -17.49 9.28 0.12
C GLY A 206 -17.72 8.28 -0.99
N SER A 207 -18.91 7.68 -1.04
CA SER A 207 -19.29 6.74 -2.10
C SER A 207 -18.28 5.60 -2.31
N GLY A 208 -17.60 5.15 -1.24
CA GLY A 208 -16.60 4.09 -1.32
C GLY A 208 -15.27 4.44 -1.98
N VAL A 209 -14.99 5.74 -2.19
CA VAL A 209 -13.72 6.23 -2.74
C VAL A 209 -13.06 7.27 -1.83
N LEU A 210 -11.74 7.36 -1.93
CA LEU A 210 -10.92 8.49 -1.49
C LEU A 210 -10.59 9.36 -2.71
N GLU A 211 -11.10 10.58 -2.75
CA GLU A 211 -10.72 11.59 -3.73
C GLU A 211 -9.69 12.56 -3.14
N LEU A 212 -8.54 12.67 -3.78
CA LEU A 212 -7.50 13.63 -3.43
C LEU A 212 -7.34 14.67 -4.53
N VAL A 213 -7.37 15.95 -4.15
CA VAL A 213 -6.99 17.07 -5.02
C VAL A 213 -5.78 17.75 -4.41
N ILE A 214 -4.63 17.59 -5.06
CA ILE A 214 -3.36 18.19 -4.65
C ILE A 214 -3.14 19.40 -5.53
N SER A 215 -3.23 20.59 -4.93
CA SER A 215 -3.03 21.87 -5.62
C SER A 215 -1.61 22.38 -5.38
N TYR A 216 -0.92 22.75 -6.46
CA TYR A 216 0.43 23.31 -6.43
C TYR A 216 0.40 24.83 -6.64
N ALA A 217 1.40 25.54 -6.14
CA ALA A 217 1.58 26.96 -6.44
C ALA A 217 1.91 27.19 -7.93
N GLY A 218 2.59 26.23 -8.56
CA GLY A 218 2.99 26.23 -9.97
C GLY A 218 2.07 25.40 -10.87
N ASN A 219 2.10 25.65 -12.18
CA ASN A 219 1.44 24.79 -13.15
C ASN A 219 2.17 23.44 -13.25
N VAL A 220 1.45 22.33 -13.20
CA VAL A 220 2.01 20.96 -13.28
C VAL A 220 1.46 20.19 -14.49
N GLU A 221 0.44 20.73 -15.17
CA GLU A 221 -0.11 20.12 -16.37
C GLU A 221 0.91 20.14 -17.53
N PRO A 222 1.20 18.97 -18.13
CA PRO A 222 2.07 18.89 -19.30
C PRO A 222 1.35 19.47 -20.53
N GLY A 223 1.89 20.55 -21.10
CA GLY A 223 1.33 21.22 -22.28
C GLY A 223 2.28 21.29 -23.47
N ALA A 224 1.73 21.37 -24.69
CA ALA A 224 2.51 21.47 -25.93
C ALA A 224 3.43 22.72 -26.01
N TYR A 225 3.13 23.76 -25.20
CA TYR A 225 3.87 25.04 -25.17
C TYR A 225 4.14 25.56 -23.75
N SER A 226 3.79 24.79 -22.72
CA SER A 226 4.05 25.11 -21.31
C SER A 226 4.70 23.89 -20.69
N TYR A 227 5.95 24.06 -20.27
CA TYR A 227 6.61 23.11 -19.38
C TYR A 227 6.06 23.41 -17.99
N GLY A 228 4.95 22.76 -17.63
CA GLY A 228 4.60 22.61 -16.21
C GLY A 228 5.79 21.97 -15.47
N GLU A 229 5.87 22.18 -14.16
CA GLU A 229 6.92 21.55 -13.37
C GLU A 229 6.82 20.03 -13.45
N ASP A 230 7.95 19.37 -13.65
CA ASP A 230 8.04 17.91 -13.61
C ASP A 230 8.10 17.47 -12.15
N ILE A 231 6.98 16.95 -11.66
CA ILE A 231 6.80 16.53 -10.28
C ILE A 231 6.68 15.01 -10.15
N THR A 232 7.14 14.51 -9.02
CA THR A 232 6.82 13.20 -8.47
C THR A 232 6.22 13.44 -7.11
N GLY A 233 5.06 12.84 -6.85
CA GLY A 233 4.40 12.94 -5.57
C GLY A 233 4.12 11.57 -4.97
N TRP A 234 4.20 11.52 -3.65
CA TRP A 234 3.96 10.35 -2.82
C TRP A 234 2.89 10.71 -1.78
N VAL A 235 1.77 9.99 -1.80
CA VAL A 235 0.78 10.04 -0.73
C VAL A 235 0.97 8.80 0.12
N TYR A 236 1.49 8.99 1.33
CA TYR A 236 1.61 7.94 2.32
C TYR A 236 0.28 7.78 3.05
N VAL A 237 -0.22 6.55 3.10
CA VAL A 237 -1.51 6.21 3.69
C VAL A 237 -1.28 5.21 4.82
N ASP A 238 -1.78 5.56 6.00
CA ASP A 238 -1.89 4.69 7.17
C ASP A 238 -3.39 4.42 7.39
N ILE A 239 -3.82 3.19 7.11
CA ILE A 239 -5.24 2.81 7.17
C ILE A 239 -5.65 2.29 8.54
N ASP A 240 -4.71 1.78 9.34
CA ASP A 240 -4.98 1.27 10.68
C ASP A 240 -4.91 2.38 11.75
N GLN A 241 -4.46 3.57 11.34
CA GLN A 241 -4.28 4.76 12.17
C GLN A 241 -3.32 4.52 13.35
N GLN A 242 -2.43 3.54 13.22
CA GLN A 242 -1.40 3.22 14.19
C GLN A 242 -0.06 3.79 13.73
N LEU A 243 0.24 4.99 14.22
CA LEU A 243 1.52 5.64 13.95
C LEU A 243 2.73 4.70 14.23
N ALA A 244 3.67 4.67 13.28
CA ALA A 244 4.85 3.81 13.26
C ALA A 244 4.61 2.28 13.06
N THR A 245 3.49 1.89 12.44
CA THR A 245 3.30 0.57 11.79
C THR A 245 3.51 0.67 10.26
N GLY A 246 3.16 -0.33 9.47
CA GLY A 246 3.34 -0.29 8.01
C GLY A 246 4.71 -0.77 7.50
N PHE A 247 4.97 -0.57 6.21
CA PHE A 247 6.16 -1.13 5.52
C PHE A 247 7.24 -0.11 5.16
N THR A 248 6.91 1.18 5.23
CA THR A 248 7.79 2.33 4.94
C THR A 248 7.44 3.50 5.85
N ASN A 249 8.30 4.51 5.92
CA ASN A 249 8.05 5.77 6.63
C ASN A 249 8.22 6.97 5.69
N THR A 250 7.96 8.18 6.20
CA THR A 250 8.10 9.48 5.51
C THR A 250 9.47 10.14 5.74
N GLU A 251 10.48 9.36 6.14
CA GLU A 251 11.83 9.82 6.50
C GLU A 251 11.86 10.89 7.62
N GLN A 252 10.78 10.99 8.40
CA GLN A 252 10.72 11.82 9.60
C GLN A 252 11.77 11.40 10.63
N VAL A 253 12.13 12.35 11.49
CA VAL A 253 13.19 12.18 12.47
C VAL A 253 12.66 12.53 13.88
N PRO A 254 12.34 11.52 14.73
CA PRO A 254 12.37 10.07 14.45
C PRO A 254 11.25 9.62 13.47
N PRO A 255 11.37 8.42 12.87
CA PRO A 255 10.36 7.89 11.95
C PRO A 255 9.09 7.57 12.72
N THR A 256 8.06 8.37 12.55
CA THR A 256 6.89 8.34 13.43
C THR A 256 5.57 8.26 12.70
N PHE A 257 5.58 8.54 11.40
CA PHE A 257 4.57 8.08 10.46
C PHE A 257 5.06 6.82 9.76
N GLY A 258 4.26 5.76 9.80
CA GLY A 258 4.54 4.54 9.06
C GLY A 258 3.35 4.23 8.17
N ALA A 259 3.62 3.83 6.93
CA ALA A 259 2.63 3.78 5.86
C ALA A 259 2.36 2.34 5.42
N ASP A 260 1.07 2.03 5.27
CA ASP A 260 0.56 0.76 4.74
C ASP A 260 0.50 0.76 3.21
N TYR A 261 0.30 1.94 2.62
CA TYR A 261 0.27 2.17 1.18
C TYR A 261 1.03 3.45 0.84
N VAL A 262 1.62 3.47 -0.35
CA VAL A 262 2.14 4.70 -0.97
C VAL A 262 1.52 4.85 -2.34
N ILE A 263 0.68 5.88 -2.51
CA ILE A 263 0.19 6.26 -3.83
C ILE A 263 1.27 7.11 -4.48
N GLU A 264 1.84 6.59 -5.56
CA GLU A 264 2.92 7.23 -6.31
C GLU A 264 2.35 7.79 -7.61
N TYR A 265 2.61 9.05 -7.90
CA TYR A 265 2.24 9.65 -9.19
C TYR A 265 3.34 10.55 -9.73
N THR A 266 3.33 10.70 -11.06
CA THR A 266 4.23 11.62 -11.76
C THR A 266 3.41 12.49 -12.69
N ALA A 267 3.68 13.80 -12.70
CA ALA A 267 3.13 14.73 -13.68
C ALA A 267 4.26 15.55 -14.30
N GLY A 268 4.27 15.67 -15.63
CA GLY A 268 5.26 16.50 -16.30
C GLY A 268 5.53 16.07 -17.74
N SER A 269 6.26 16.92 -18.47
CA SER A 269 6.61 16.65 -19.87
C SER A 269 7.79 15.67 -20.00
N LEU A 270 8.65 15.60 -18.98
CA LEU A 270 9.83 14.72 -18.93
C LEU A 270 9.56 13.47 -18.11
N THR A 271 8.84 13.59 -17.00
CA THR A 271 8.41 12.47 -16.16
C THR A 271 7.28 11.67 -16.81
N GLY A 272 6.44 12.33 -17.61
CA GLY A 272 5.22 11.75 -18.14
C GLY A 272 4.07 11.82 -17.14
N MET A 273 3.03 11.03 -17.41
CA MET A 273 1.87 10.88 -16.54
C MET A 273 1.73 9.41 -16.19
N ASP A 274 1.83 9.11 -14.90
CA ASP A 274 1.62 7.76 -14.38
C ASP A 274 1.18 7.83 -12.92
N ALA A 275 0.47 6.80 -12.49
CA ALA A 275 0.05 6.64 -11.11
C ALA A 275 -0.09 5.16 -10.74
N GLY A 276 0.24 4.84 -9.50
CA GLY A 276 0.16 3.50 -8.94
C GLY A 276 0.11 3.49 -7.42
N ILE A 277 -0.29 2.37 -6.84
CA ILE A 277 -0.31 2.13 -5.40
C ILE A 277 0.77 1.10 -5.11
N ARG A 278 1.77 1.48 -4.31
CA ARG A 278 2.78 0.56 -3.77
C ARG A 278 2.31 0.03 -2.41
N MET A 279 2.38 -1.29 -2.25
CA MET A 279 1.89 -2.01 -1.08
C MET A 279 2.69 -3.30 -0.85
N ILE A 280 2.51 -3.95 0.30
CA ILE A 280 3.09 -5.27 0.56
C ILE A 280 2.51 -6.30 -0.41
N ASN A 281 3.37 -7.12 -1.00
CA ASN A 281 2.95 -8.27 -1.79
C ASN A 281 2.55 -9.41 -0.84
N ALA A 282 1.25 -9.56 -0.57
CA ALA A 282 0.72 -10.57 0.35
C ALA A 282 1.05 -12.01 -0.07
N ASP A 283 1.25 -12.26 -1.37
CA ASP A 283 1.60 -13.57 -1.91
C ASP A 283 3.08 -13.91 -1.77
N SER A 284 3.93 -12.92 -1.50
CA SER A 284 5.37 -13.11 -1.34
C SER A 284 5.70 -13.94 -0.10
N GLU A 285 6.46 -15.00 -0.28
CA GLU A 285 7.04 -15.76 0.84
C GLU A 285 7.93 -14.88 1.72
N LEU A 286 8.61 -13.87 1.14
CA LEU A 286 9.40 -12.90 1.91
C LEU A 286 8.49 -12.02 2.78
N ALA A 287 7.36 -11.56 2.23
CA ALA A 287 6.39 -10.79 3.01
C ALA A 287 5.80 -11.63 4.16
N LYS A 288 5.46 -12.91 3.89
CA LYS A 288 4.98 -13.85 4.92
C LYS A 288 6.02 -14.11 6.02
N GLU A 289 7.30 -14.04 5.69
CA GLU A 289 8.42 -14.10 6.64
C GLU A 289 8.68 -12.77 7.37
N GLY A 290 7.97 -11.68 7.04
CA GLY A 290 8.07 -10.37 7.68
C GLY A 290 9.09 -9.43 7.05
N TYR A 291 9.39 -9.58 5.76
CA TYR A 291 10.19 -8.64 4.97
C TYR A 291 9.30 -7.65 4.20
N SER A 292 9.81 -6.45 3.94
CA SER A 292 9.10 -5.42 3.16
C SER A 292 9.21 -5.70 1.65
N ASP A 293 8.70 -6.85 1.20
CA ASP A 293 8.59 -7.17 -0.22
C ASP A 293 7.32 -6.55 -0.81
N THR A 294 7.50 -5.51 -1.61
CA THR A 294 6.40 -4.68 -2.11
C THR A 294 6.09 -4.97 -3.57
N THR A 295 4.82 -4.85 -3.93
CA THR A 295 4.36 -4.77 -5.31
C THR A 295 3.78 -3.38 -5.58
N THR A 296 3.66 -3.01 -6.86
CA THR A 296 2.99 -1.77 -7.28
C THR A 296 1.85 -2.11 -8.22
N MET A 297 0.64 -1.76 -7.83
CA MET A 297 -0.54 -1.84 -8.67
C MET A 297 -0.66 -0.55 -9.50
N SER A 298 -0.78 -0.66 -10.81
CA SER A 298 -1.06 0.48 -11.67
C SER A 298 -2.50 0.97 -11.47
N LEU A 299 -2.71 2.30 -11.39
CA LEU A 299 -4.05 2.89 -11.35
C LEU A 299 -4.66 3.04 -12.75
N GLY A 300 -5.98 2.90 -12.86
CA GLY A 300 -6.75 3.13 -14.08
C GLY A 300 -6.92 1.91 -14.97
N VAL A 301 -7.62 2.08 -16.09
CA VAL A 301 -8.03 1.00 -17.00
C VAL A 301 -6.83 0.52 -17.82
N PRO A 302 -6.65 -0.79 -18.04
CA PRO A 302 -7.57 -1.88 -17.73
C PRO A 302 -7.36 -2.55 -16.37
N TYR A 303 -6.67 -1.90 -15.45
CA TYR A 303 -6.31 -2.52 -14.17
C TYR A 303 -7.42 -2.39 -13.15
N ASN A 304 -7.88 -1.19 -12.83
CA ASN A 304 -8.91 -0.94 -11.82
C ASN A 304 -9.71 0.32 -12.15
N ASP A 305 -10.67 0.64 -11.30
CA ASP A 305 -11.54 1.81 -11.40
C ASP A 305 -10.99 3.06 -10.71
N GLY A 306 -9.71 3.05 -10.31
CA GLY A 306 -9.02 4.24 -9.83
C GLY A 306 -8.75 5.24 -10.95
N MET A 307 -8.83 6.53 -10.64
CA MET A 307 -8.61 7.59 -11.63
C MET A 307 -7.46 8.52 -11.23
N TYR A 308 -6.79 9.04 -12.24
CA TYR A 308 -5.72 10.02 -12.13
C TYR A 308 -5.82 11.02 -13.29
N ARG A 309 -5.86 12.31 -12.95
CA ARG A 309 -5.90 13.41 -13.91
C ARG A 309 -5.03 14.57 -13.45
N VAL A 310 -4.41 15.26 -14.40
CA VAL A 310 -3.73 16.54 -14.15
C VAL A 310 -4.43 17.64 -14.93
N SER A 311 -4.69 18.79 -14.29
CA SER A 311 -5.28 19.96 -14.96
C SER A 311 -4.79 21.23 -14.29
N GLY A 312 -4.13 22.10 -15.05
CA GLY A 312 -3.44 23.28 -14.56
C GLY A 312 -2.46 22.96 -13.43
N ASN A 313 -2.66 23.58 -12.28
CA ASN A 313 -1.86 23.41 -11.09
C ASN A 313 -2.36 22.29 -10.17
N LYS A 314 -3.21 21.37 -10.65
CA LYS A 314 -3.86 20.36 -9.81
C LYS A 314 -3.62 18.94 -10.31
N VAL A 315 -3.37 18.06 -9.36
CA VAL A 315 -3.43 16.60 -9.52
C VAL A 315 -4.70 16.11 -8.84
N TYR A 316 -5.45 15.27 -9.54
CA TYR A 316 -6.68 14.62 -9.08
C TYR A 316 -6.41 13.11 -9.02
N LEU A 317 -6.67 12.51 -7.87
CA LEU A 317 -6.61 11.06 -7.66
C LEU A 317 -7.96 10.60 -7.10
N THR A 318 -8.55 9.56 -7.65
CA THR A 318 -9.73 8.88 -7.10
C THR A 318 -9.35 7.44 -6.85
N ILE A 319 -9.30 7.04 -5.58
CA ILE A 319 -8.83 5.73 -5.15
C ILE A 319 -10.01 4.97 -4.53
N PRO A 320 -10.46 3.85 -5.11
CA PRO A 320 -11.42 2.96 -4.48
C PRO A 320 -10.89 2.48 -3.12
N LEU A 321 -11.69 2.61 -2.07
CA LEU A 321 -11.25 2.24 -0.73
C LEU A 321 -10.97 0.73 -0.59
N THR A 322 -11.61 -0.08 -1.43
CA THR A 322 -11.37 -1.51 -1.57
C THR A 322 -9.91 -1.83 -1.95
N LEU A 323 -9.26 -0.99 -2.78
CA LEU A 323 -7.84 -1.15 -3.12
C LEU A 323 -6.90 -0.86 -1.94
N LEU A 324 -7.39 -0.10 -0.95
CA LEU A 324 -6.66 0.20 0.27
C LEU A 324 -7.00 -0.78 1.40
N GLY A 325 -7.89 -1.75 1.19
CA GLY A 325 -8.34 -2.67 2.23
C GLY A 325 -9.04 -1.99 3.42
N ASN A 326 -9.52 -0.76 3.22
CA ASN A 326 -10.22 0.05 4.22
C ASN A 326 -11.69 0.20 3.77
N ASP A 327 -12.64 -0.03 4.68
CA ASP A 327 -14.06 0.09 4.34
C ASP A 327 -14.70 1.36 4.92
N ASP A 328 -14.17 1.93 6.01
CA ASP A 328 -14.80 3.05 6.72
C ASP A 328 -14.30 4.44 6.24
N GLY A 329 -13.14 4.45 5.58
CA GLY A 329 -12.49 5.62 5.00
C GLY A 329 -11.75 6.52 5.99
N GLY A 330 -11.65 6.12 7.26
CA GLY A 330 -10.77 6.74 8.25
C GLY A 330 -9.33 6.32 7.99
N MET A 331 -8.44 7.29 7.73
CA MET A 331 -7.02 7.04 7.49
C MET A 331 -6.19 8.27 7.84
N TYR A 332 -4.90 8.07 8.04
CA TYR A 332 -3.93 9.15 8.14
C TYR A 332 -3.14 9.31 6.84
N LEU A 333 -2.99 10.56 6.40
CA LEU A 333 -2.30 10.91 5.15
C LEU A 333 -1.12 11.85 5.40
N VAL A 334 -0.01 11.59 4.72
CA VAL A 334 1.08 12.56 4.51
C VAL A 334 1.33 12.63 3.01
N VAL A 335 1.43 13.85 2.46
CA VAL A 335 1.69 14.04 1.03
C VAL A 335 3.04 14.71 0.87
N ASP A 336 3.95 14.03 0.17
CA ASP A 336 5.24 14.55 -0.22
C ASP A 336 5.28 14.81 -1.72
N SER A 337 5.99 15.86 -2.13
CA SER A 337 6.20 16.19 -3.53
C SER A 337 7.60 16.72 -3.77
N PHE A 338 8.19 16.35 -4.90
CA PHE A 338 9.55 16.73 -5.28
C PHE A 338 9.72 16.73 -6.80
N THR A 339 10.79 17.35 -7.27
CA THR A 339 11.12 17.39 -8.71
C THR A 339 12.25 16.45 -9.08
N ILE A 340 12.26 15.99 -10.34
CA ILE A 340 13.31 15.11 -10.89
C ILE A 340 14.72 15.70 -10.91
N TYR A 341 14.87 17.01 -10.74
CA TYR A 341 16.14 17.70 -10.89
C TYR A 341 16.98 17.76 -9.61
N ASP A 342 16.50 17.17 -8.52
CA ASP A 342 17.17 17.30 -7.22
C ASP A 342 17.43 15.95 -6.51
N PRO A 343 18.14 15.00 -7.15
CA PRO A 343 18.06 13.58 -6.77
C PRO A 343 18.90 13.21 -5.54
N LEU A 344 19.65 14.15 -4.95
CA LEU A 344 20.64 13.84 -3.89
C LEU A 344 20.76 14.94 -2.81
N GLY A 345 19.82 15.88 -2.75
CA GLY A 345 19.75 16.91 -1.71
C GLY A 345 18.49 17.77 -1.78
N GLY A 346 17.46 17.32 -2.51
CA GLY A 346 16.33 18.16 -2.88
C GLY A 346 15.36 18.42 -1.76
N HIS A 347 14.90 19.66 -1.72
CA HIS A 347 13.79 20.08 -0.88
C HIS A 347 12.54 19.29 -1.29
N MET A 348 12.22 18.27 -0.52
CA MET A 348 10.92 17.62 -0.54
C MET A 348 9.93 18.56 0.13
N GLU A 349 8.86 18.89 -0.58
CA GLU A 349 7.72 19.57 0.02
C GLU A 349 6.82 18.53 0.67
N SER A 350 6.31 18.82 1.86
CA SER A 350 5.57 17.86 2.66
C SER A 350 4.42 18.55 3.38
N ILE A 351 3.20 18.08 3.13
CA ILE A 351 1.99 18.53 3.82
C ILE A 351 1.41 17.36 4.65
N PRO A 352 1.12 17.58 5.95
CA PRO A 352 1.20 18.85 6.71
C PRO A 352 2.65 19.32 7.05
N ASP A 353 2.92 20.63 6.88
CA ASP A 353 4.19 21.38 7.10
C ASP A 353 5.43 20.53 7.47
N ASN A 354 6.31 20.24 6.50
CA ASN A 354 7.56 19.46 6.70
C ASN A 354 7.35 18.13 7.47
N GLY A 355 6.19 17.49 7.28
CA GLY A 355 5.82 16.26 7.99
C GLY A 355 5.70 16.47 9.50
N LYS A 356 5.07 17.56 9.97
CA LYS A 356 4.80 17.80 11.41
C LYS A 356 3.53 17.15 11.94
N GLY A 357 2.86 16.38 11.10
CA GLY A 357 1.59 15.74 11.42
C GLY A 357 1.19 14.77 10.33
N ALA A 358 0.02 14.17 10.51
CA ALA A 358 -0.71 13.48 9.46
C ALA A 358 -2.14 14.00 9.40
N ILE A 359 -2.70 14.06 8.20
CA ILE A 359 -4.09 14.49 7.97
C ILE A 359 -5.01 13.35 8.35
N ASP A 360 -5.92 13.56 9.30
CA ASP A 360 -7.02 12.65 9.57
C ASP A 360 -8.15 12.89 8.56
N THR A 361 -8.44 11.91 7.71
CA THR A 361 -9.50 12.03 6.69
C THR A 361 -10.90 12.10 7.31
N SER A 362 -11.09 11.67 8.55
CA SER A 362 -12.41 11.60 9.18
C SER A 362 -12.93 12.97 9.61
N ASP A 363 -12.05 13.85 10.12
CA ASP A 363 -12.42 15.16 10.66
C ASP A 363 -11.54 16.32 10.15
N GLY A 364 -10.49 16.02 9.41
CA GLY A 364 -9.54 16.98 8.87
C GLY A 364 -8.59 17.58 9.88
N SER A 365 -8.51 17.01 11.08
CA SER A 365 -7.51 17.40 12.06
C SER A 365 -6.12 16.95 11.60
N VAL A 366 -5.10 17.73 11.99
CA VAL A 366 -3.71 17.31 11.83
C VAL A 366 -3.33 16.57 13.11
N LYS A 367 -3.20 15.24 13.02
CA LYS A 367 -2.72 14.40 14.09
C LYS A 367 -1.23 14.66 14.28
N SER A 368 -0.83 15.07 15.48
CA SER A 368 0.59 15.19 15.83
C SER A 368 1.26 13.83 15.75
N LEU A 369 2.43 13.80 15.14
CA LEU A 369 3.28 12.62 15.11
C LEU A 369 3.86 12.34 16.49
N LEU A 370 4.34 11.11 16.66
CA LEU A 370 4.96 10.67 17.90
C LEU A 370 6.19 11.53 18.21
N SER A 371 6.40 11.84 19.48
CA SER A 371 7.55 12.60 19.94
C SER A 371 7.94 12.16 21.34
N TYR A 372 9.21 12.38 21.70
CA TYR A 372 9.71 12.01 23.02
C TYR A 372 8.85 12.65 24.11
N GLY A 373 8.39 11.82 25.04
CA GLY A 373 7.83 12.30 26.29
C GLY A 373 8.87 12.93 27.23
N ASN A 374 8.41 13.34 28.42
CA ASN A 374 9.27 13.89 29.48
C ASN A 374 10.28 12.89 30.08
N ASP A 375 10.19 11.63 29.67
CA ASP A 375 11.02 10.49 30.04
C ASP A 375 12.23 10.29 29.12
N ARG A 376 12.44 11.20 28.17
CA ARG A 376 13.67 11.25 27.38
C ARG A 376 14.89 11.24 28.30
N ASN A 377 15.74 10.26 28.08
CA ASN A 377 16.98 10.07 28.81
C ASN A 377 18.12 9.89 27.82
N THR A 378 19.32 10.32 28.21
CA THR A 378 20.51 10.27 27.37
C THR A 378 21.62 9.59 28.13
N PHE A 379 22.08 8.46 27.59
CA PHE A 379 23.34 7.85 27.97
C PHE A 379 24.47 8.47 27.14
N MET A 380 25.51 8.95 27.81
CA MET A 380 26.71 9.48 27.16
C MET A 380 27.80 8.42 27.18
N ASP A 381 28.31 8.09 26.00
CA ASP A 381 29.38 7.12 25.86
C ASP A 381 30.76 7.83 25.86
N PRO A 382 31.82 7.23 26.44
CA PRO A 382 33.13 7.87 26.51
C PRO A 382 33.79 7.99 25.13
N SER A 383 33.93 9.23 24.63
CA SER A 383 34.52 9.42 23.31
C SER A 383 35.93 8.84 23.13
N SER A 384 36.16 8.30 21.94
CA SER A 384 37.40 7.68 21.45
C SER A 384 37.83 6.42 22.20
N ASP A 385 36.88 5.63 22.70
CA ASP A 385 37.14 4.30 23.25
C ASP A 385 36.94 3.16 22.23
N SER A 386 36.60 3.50 20.98
CA SER A 386 36.59 2.57 19.87
C SER A 386 37.95 1.87 19.66
N THR A 387 37.94 0.54 19.49
CA THR A 387 39.17 -0.28 19.45
C THR A 387 39.77 -0.50 18.04
N GLY A 388 39.24 0.16 17.00
CA GLY A 388 39.65 -0.03 15.59
C GLY A 388 40.16 1.22 14.84
N PHE A 389 40.61 1.02 13.60
CA PHE A 389 41.05 2.12 12.72
C PHE A 389 39.85 2.77 12.03
N GLY A 390 39.27 3.78 12.69
CA GLY A 390 38.32 4.82 12.23
C GLY A 390 37.66 4.64 10.86
N GLN A 391 36.51 4.00 10.81
CA GLN A 391 35.51 4.19 9.73
C GLN A 391 34.39 5.10 10.24
N ASP A 392 33.61 5.70 9.35
CA ASP A 392 32.38 6.35 9.81
C ASP A 392 31.45 5.29 10.45
N GLY A 393 30.66 5.66 11.46
CA GLY A 393 29.71 4.77 12.15
C GLY A 393 30.31 3.83 13.21
N ASP A 394 31.59 3.96 13.54
CA ASP A 394 32.32 3.03 14.42
C ASP A 394 32.48 3.50 15.88
N GLU A 395 32.06 4.72 16.19
CA GLU A 395 32.22 5.37 17.48
C GLU A 395 30.90 6.02 17.87
N ILE A 396 30.25 5.45 18.89
CA ILE A 396 29.02 5.88 19.51
C ILE A 396 29.36 6.99 20.51
N VAL A 397 28.65 8.11 20.43
CA VAL A 397 28.85 9.26 21.33
C VAL A 397 27.76 9.31 22.37
N SER A 398 26.53 8.96 21.99
CA SER A 398 25.40 8.91 22.91
C SER A 398 24.27 8.04 22.39
N VAL A 399 23.48 7.54 23.33
CA VAL A 399 22.21 6.85 23.08
C VAL A 399 21.12 7.62 23.82
N GLU A 400 20.16 8.15 23.07
CA GLU A 400 18.96 8.78 23.61
C GLU A 400 17.78 7.82 23.52
N THR A 401 16.96 7.74 24.58
CA THR A 401 15.78 6.86 24.65
C THR A 401 14.62 7.57 25.32
N GLY A 402 13.39 7.23 24.95
CA GLY A 402 12.17 7.60 25.67
C GLY A 402 10.95 6.97 25.01
N PHE A 403 9.77 7.18 25.58
CA PHE A 403 8.54 6.61 25.05
C PHE A 403 7.59 7.67 24.47
N ALA A 404 6.85 7.25 23.45
CA ALA A 404 5.68 7.91 22.93
C ALA A 404 4.57 6.84 22.82
N GLU A 405 3.64 6.84 23.77
CA GLU A 405 2.60 5.80 23.89
C GLU A 405 3.25 4.41 24.03
N ASP A 406 2.86 3.43 23.23
CA ASP A 406 3.42 2.08 23.22
C ASP A 406 4.69 1.97 22.36
N LYS A 407 5.29 3.09 21.92
CA LYS A 407 6.46 3.11 21.04
C LYS A 407 7.69 3.63 21.78
N MET A 408 8.81 2.91 21.67
CA MET A 408 10.12 3.39 22.11
C MET A 408 10.76 4.23 21.01
N LEU A 409 11.05 5.49 21.31
CA LEU A 409 11.88 6.35 20.45
C LEU A 409 13.34 6.25 20.89
N MET A 410 14.24 6.08 19.94
CA MET A 410 15.68 6.03 20.20
C MET A 410 16.45 6.89 19.19
N ALA A 411 17.56 7.49 19.63
CA ALA A 411 18.54 8.11 18.74
C ALA A 411 19.96 7.72 19.15
N ILE A 412 20.72 7.18 18.21
CA ILE A 412 22.13 6.81 18.39
C ILE A 412 22.95 7.84 17.65
N THR A 413 23.79 8.57 18.38
CA THR A 413 24.69 9.58 17.82
C THR A 413 26.08 8.98 17.66
N TYR A 414 26.67 9.15 16.49
CA TYR A 414 28.03 8.72 16.18
C TYR A 414 28.99 9.90 16.10
N SER A 415 30.29 9.65 16.20
CA SER A 415 31.30 10.71 16.00
C SER A 415 31.37 11.20 14.55
N SER A 416 31.12 10.29 13.61
CA SER A 416 30.81 10.54 12.20
C SER A 416 29.95 9.39 11.70
N LEU A 417 29.06 9.67 10.73
CA LEU A 417 28.28 8.66 10.04
C LEU A 417 28.23 9.05 8.56
N SER A 418 28.41 8.09 7.66
CA SER A 418 28.29 8.31 6.22
C SER A 418 27.37 7.28 5.60
N LEU A 419 26.88 7.58 4.39
CA LEU A 419 25.95 6.70 3.66
C LEU A 419 26.58 5.34 3.26
N ASP A 420 27.88 5.16 3.47
CA ASP A 420 28.61 3.90 3.21
C ASP A 420 29.59 3.65 4.35
N ASP A 421 29.05 3.40 5.55
CA ASP A 421 29.81 3.22 6.80
C ASP A 421 30.40 1.81 6.92
N GLY A 422 29.76 0.80 6.30
CA GLY A 422 30.15 -0.61 6.39
C GLY A 422 30.07 -1.20 7.80
N ALA A 423 29.55 -0.44 8.77
CA ALA A 423 29.37 -0.82 10.15
C ALA A 423 27.98 -1.44 10.34
N ILE A 424 27.89 -2.42 11.24
CA ILE A 424 26.61 -2.92 11.71
C ILE A 424 26.46 -2.50 13.15
N THR A 425 25.40 -1.73 13.43
CA THR A 425 25.01 -1.42 14.79
C THR A 425 23.93 -2.39 15.24
N THR A 426 24.11 -2.97 16.42
CA THR A 426 23.17 -3.88 17.08
C THR A 426 22.73 -3.28 18.40
N ILE A 427 21.43 -3.27 18.64
CA ILE A 427 20.80 -2.83 19.88
C ILE A 427 20.22 -4.06 20.54
N SER A 428 20.73 -4.42 21.71
CA SER A 428 20.20 -5.50 22.53
C SER A 428 19.19 -4.98 23.52
N PHE A 429 18.05 -5.66 23.63
CA PHE A 429 16.96 -5.39 24.56
C PHE A 429 16.80 -6.57 25.52
N ASP A 430 16.94 -6.31 26.82
CA ASP A 430 16.66 -7.19 27.94
C ASP A 430 15.39 -6.65 28.63
N THR A 431 14.24 -7.22 28.27
CA THR A 431 12.90 -6.68 28.57
C THR A 431 12.35 -7.16 29.91
N ASP A 432 12.83 -8.30 30.42
CA ASP A 432 12.49 -8.78 31.77
C ASP A 432 13.55 -8.41 32.84
N GLN A 433 14.63 -7.75 32.41
CA GLN A 433 15.74 -7.29 33.24
C GLN A 433 16.47 -8.42 33.98
N ASP A 434 16.44 -9.65 33.45
CA ASP A 434 17.12 -10.81 34.03
C ASP A 434 18.63 -10.84 33.74
N GLY A 435 19.10 -9.87 32.92
CA GLY A 435 20.47 -9.74 32.48
C GLY A 435 20.79 -10.54 31.21
N ARG A 436 19.77 -11.02 30.49
CA ARG A 436 19.88 -11.68 29.18
C ARG A 436 19.10 -10.89 28.16
N GLU A 437 19.64 -10.87 26.95
CA GLU A 437 18.97 -10.29 25.81
C GLU A 437 17.78 -11.16 25.39
N ASP A 438 16.62 -10.52 25.26
CA ASP A 438 15.38 -11.09 24.74
C ASP A 438 15.23 -10.80 23.24
N TYR A 439 15.50 -9.55 22.86
CA TYR A 439 15.36 -9.04 21.49
C TYR A 439 16.58 -8.24 21.07
N SER A 440 16.75 -8.13 19.76
CA SER A 440 17.91 -7.51 19.13
C SER A 440 17.45 -6.77 17.88
N LEU A 441 17.85 -5.51 17.69
CA LEU A 441 17.67 -4.79 16.43
C LEU A 441 19.04 -4.48 15.84
N ALA A 442 19.30 -5.00 14.64
CA ALA A 442 20.53 -4.73 13.91
C ALA A 442 20.24 -3.91 12.65
N TYR A 443 21.04 -2.88 12.39
CA TYR A 443 20.98 -2.12 11.14
C TYR A 443 22.37 -1.83 10.56
N SER A 444 22.39 -1.52 9.27
CA SER A 444 23.60 -1.17 8.53
C SER A 444 23.29 -0.22 7.37
N LEU A 445 24.23 0.66 7.06
CA LEU A 445 24.20 1.54 5.88
C LEU A 445 25.29 1.10 4.89
N MET A 446 24.88 0.51 3.78
CA MET A 446 25.81 0.08 2.73
C MET A 446 25.38 0.61 1.38
N TYR A 447 26.29 1.31 0.69
CA TYR A 447 26.03 1.91 -0.62
C TYR A 447 24.78 2.82 -0.66
N GLY A 448 24.55 3.60 0.40
CA GLY A 448 23.38 4.47 0.54
C GLY A 448 22.07 3.72 0.78
N LYS A 449 22.13 2.44 1.16
CA LYS A 449 20.94 1.65 1.51
C LYS A 449 20.96 1.29 2.97
N LEU A 450 19.92 1.73 3.68
CA LEU A 450 19.63 1.29 5.03
C LEU A 450 18.92 -0.06 4.99
N ALA A 451 19.39 -1.00 5.80
CA ALA A 451 18.69 -2.23 6.10
C ALA A 451 18.65 -2.41 7.60
N ALA A 452 17.48 -2.72 8.16
CA ALA A 452 17.32 -3.02 9.57
C ALA A 452 16.52 -4.31 9.79
N THR A 453 16.86 -5.03 10.84
CA THR A 453 16.27 -6.33 11.15
C THR A 453 16.13 -6.49 12.65
N MET A 454 14.96 -6.94 13.07
CA MET A 454 14.67 -7.26 14.46
C MET A 454 14.62 -8.77 14.67
N MET A 455 15.14 -9.23 15.80
CA MET A 455 15.35 -10.64 16.12
C MET A 455 14.93 -10.89 17.57
N GLY A 456 14.22 -11.97 17.86
CA GLY A 456 13.84 -12.31 19.23
C GLY A 456 12.78 -13.40 19.31
N TYR A 457 12.31 -13.71 20.52
CA TYR A 457 11.25 -14.71 20.73
C TYR A 457 9.87 -14.03 20.76
N TYR A 458 9.06 -14.33 19.76
CA TYR A 458 7.68 -13.86 19.64
C TYR A 458 6.74 -15.04 19.87
N ASP A 459 5.84 -14.95 20.85
CA ASP A 459 4.91 -16.03 21.24
C ASP A 459 5.58 -17.39 21.49
N GLY A 460 6.82 -17.36 22.01
CA GLY A 460 7.61 -18.56 22.29
C GLY A 460 8.38 -19.13 21.09
N GLU A 461 8.33 -18.49 19.92
CA GLU A 461 9.10 -18.86 18.74
C GLU A 461 10.14 -17.79 18.39
N TYR A 462 11.37 -18.20 18.09
CA TYR A 462 12.38 -17.27 17.58
C TYR A 462 12.02 -16.82 16.16
N ARG A 463 11.90 -15.51 15.93
CA ARG A 463 11.60 -14.91 14.62
C ARG A 463 12.56 -13.78 14.31
N VAL A 464 12.64 -13.47 13.02
CA VAL A 464 13.42 -12.38 12.46
C VAL A 464 12.51 -11.60 11.51
N LYS A 465 12.48 -10.27 11.62
CA LYS A 465 11.62 -9.39 10.83
C LYS A 465 12.42 -8.23 10.26
N GLU A 466 12.15 -7.84 9.03
CA GLU A 466 12.68 -6.58 8.51
C GLU A 466 11.96 -5.42 9.19
N VAL A 467 12.74 -4.42 9.60
CA VAL A 467 12.22 -3.22 10.29
C VAL A 467 12.89 -1.96 9.77
N SER A 468 13.28 -1.95 8.50
CA SER A 468 13.93 -0.78 7.86
C SER A 468 13.09 0.49 7.98
N HIS A 469 11.75 0.35 7.95
CA HIS A 469 10.79 1.45 8.13
C HIS A 469 10.78 2.05 9.56
N LEU A 470 11.38 1.37 10.54
CA LEU A 470 11.49 1.89 11.90
C LEU A 470 12.73 2.74 12.11
N VAL A 471 13.57 2.93 11.08
CA VAL A 471 14.89 3.56 11.20
C VAL A 471 15.08 4.65 10.13
N THR A 472 15.59 5.81 10.53
CA THR A 472 15.93 6.93 9.63
C THR A 472 17.27 7.55 10.03
N MET A 473 18.08 7.97 9.05
CA MET A 473 19.35 8.65 9.27
C MET A 473 19.19 10.17 9.13
N GLN A 474 19.75 10.96 10.06
CA GLN A 474 19.92 12.41 9.91
C GLN A 474 21.27 12.87 10.42
N GLY A 475 22.12 13.35 9.51
CA GLY A 475 23.48 13.78 9.86
C GLY A 475 24.31 12.63 10.43
N ASP A 476 24.82 12.81 11.64
CA ASP A 476 25.60 11.81 12.40
C ASP A 476 24.75 10.92 13.31
N LYS A 477 23.43 10.88 13.10
CA LYS A 477 22.48 10.17 13.96
C LYS A 477 21.64 9.16 13.21
N MET A 478 21.37 8.05 13.89
CA MET A 478 20.35 7.08 13.54
C MET A 478 19.19 7.22 14.51
N HIS A 479 18.00 7.42 13.97
CA HIS A 479 16.76 7.58 14.72
C HIS A 479 15.88 6.36 14.52
N LEU A 480 15.28 5.88 15.61
CA LEU A 480 14.44 4.69 15.62
C LEU A 480 13.11 4.97 16.32
N SER A 481 12.06 4.31 15.85
CA SER A 481 10.77 4.20 16.53
C SER A 481 10.38 2.73 16.59
N ILE A 482 10.37 2.14 17.77
CA ILE A 482 10.22 0.70 17.95
C ILE A 482 8.92 0.43 18.72
N PRO A 483 7.88 -0.11 18.06
CA PRO A 483 6.67 -0.50 18.76
C PRO A 483 6.90 -1.58 19.83
N ALA A 484 6.27 -1.45 20.99
CA ALA A 484 6.44 -2.38 22.11
C ALA A 484 6.03 -3.82 21.76
N VAL A 485 5.11 -4.01 20.80
CA VAL A 485 4.78 -5.33 20.24
C VAL A 485 6.00 -6.06 19.67
N PHE A 486 7.01 -5.33 19.15
CA PHE A 486 8.25 -5.94 18.71
C PHE A 486 9.17 -6.38 19.85
N LEU A 487 8.96 -5.84 21.05
CA LEU A 487 9.76 -6.10 22.23
C LEU A 487 9.05 -7.03 23.22
N GLY A 488 7.82 -7.45 22.96
CA GLY A 488 7.02 -8.25 23.90
C GLY A 488 6.95 -7.66 25.32
N ASN A 489 7.19 -6.35 25.45
CA ASN A 489 7.33 -5.66 26.73
C ASN A 489 6.00 -5.02 27.09
N ASP A 490 5.46 -5.38 28.24
CA ASP A 490 4.17 -4.93 28.74
C ASP A 490 4.26 -3.80 29.78
N ASP A 491 5.45 -3.45 30.28
CA ASP A 491 5.64 -2.45 31.34
C ASP A 491 6.62 -1.31 30.98
N GLY A 492 7.28 -1.41 29.83
CA GLY A 492 8.23 -0.43 29.29
C GLY A 492 9.58 -0.40 30.00
N ASN A 493 9.79 -1.22 31.04
CA ASN A 493 11.10 -1.34 31.69
C ASN A 493 11.97 -2.29 30.88
N MET A 494 13.21 -1.87 30.60
CA MET A 494 14.17 -2.75 29.93
C MET A 494 15.60 -2.28 30.17
N ASN A 495 16.55 -3.18 29.95
CA ASN A 495 17.96 -2.91 29.90
C ASN A 495 18.40 -2.93 28.43
N ILE A 496 19.16 -1.93 28.00
CA ILE A 496 19.65 -1.85 26.62
C ILE A 496 21.18 -1.76 26.56
N ALA A 497 21.73 -2.26 25.46
CA ALA A 497 23.12 -2.03 25.07
C ALA A 497 23.18 -1.82 23.57
N VAL A 498 24.04 -0.91 23.11
CA VAL A 498 24.27 -0.63 21.69
C VAL A 498 25.70 -1.00 21.36
N GLU A 499 25.91 -1.76 20.30
CA GLU A 499 27.22 -2.24 19.86
C GLU A 499 27.40 -1.96 18.38
N THR A 500 28.58 -1.46 17.98
CA THR A 500 28.96 -1.32 16.57
C THR A 500 30.16 -2.20 16.23
N ALA A 501 30.06 -2.91 15.11
CA ALA A 501 31.10 -3.79 14.61
C ALA A 501 31.20 -3.76 13.09
N LEU A 502 32.43 -3.83 12.55
CA LEU A 502 32.65 -3.98 11.11
C LEU A 502 32.52 -5.45 10.69
N VAL A 503 31.73 -5.68 9.65
CA VAL A 503 31.74 -6.96 8.94
C VAL A 503 32.66 -6.85 7.74
N VAL A 504 33.86 -7.45 7.83
CA VAL A 504 34.79 -7.47 6.70
C VAL A 504 34.12 -8.13 5.49
N TYR A 505 34.20 -7.49 4.32
CA TYR A 505 33.74 -8.07 3.06
C TYR A 505 34.33 -9.47 2.86
N GLY A 506 33.47 -10.50 2.78
CA GLY A 506 33.88 -11.91 2.67
C GLY A 506 34.18 -12.61 4.00
N ALA A 507 33.85 -12.00 5.14
CA ALA A 507 33.87 -12.68 6.43
C ALA A 507 32.96 -13.92 6.36
N ASN A 508 33.55 -15.07 6.68
CA ASN A 508 32.83 -16.31 6.81
C ASN A 508 32.00 -16.20 8.10
N ILE A 509 30.80 -15.63 8.03
CA ILE A 509 29.81 -15.76 9.09
C ILE A 509 29.47 -17.25 9.06
N PRO A 510 29.96 -18.06 10.00
CA PRO A 510 29.65 -19.48 9.98
C PRO A 510 28.13 -19.57 10.11
N GLN A 511 27.49 -20.42 9.33
CA GLN A 511 26.20 -20.97 9.76
C GLN A 511 26.42 -21.44 11.19
N THR A 512 25.90 -20.70 12.16
CA THR A 512 26.11 -20.93 13.59
C THR A 512 25.63 -22.34 13.89
N ASP A 513 26.54 -23.29 14.05
CA ASP A 513 26.33 -24.61 14.69
C ASP A 513 24.97 -25.31 14.42
N MET A 514 24.33 -25.08 13.27
CA MET A 514 23.01 -25.63 12.94
C MET A 514 23.10 -27.11 12.54
N THR A 515 24.31 -27.67 12.40
CA THR A 515 24.51 -29.09 12.07
C THR A 515 25.79 -29.66 12.70
N LYS A 516 25.68 -30.19 13.94
CA LYS A 516 26.36 -31.38 14.53
C LYS A 516 26.34 -31.21 16.06
N GLU A 517 25.59 -31.98 16.86
CA GLU A 517 25.58 -33.44 16.92
C GLU A 517 24.15 -34.00 16.87
N TRP A 518 23.77 -34.58 15.74
CA TRP A 518 22.81 -35.68 15.74
C TRP A 518 23.56 -36.96 16.13
N LEU A 519 23.53 -37.34 17.41
CA LEU A 519 23.76 -38.71 17.84
C LEU A 519 22.74 -39.09 18.91
N SER A 520 21.71 -39.81 18.44
CA SER A 520 20.87 -40.81 19.13
C SER A 520 20.86 -40.80 20.68
N GLY A 521 19.68 -40.55 21.25
CA GLY A 521 19.29 -41.08 22.56
C GLY A 521 18.52 -40.09 23.45
N ASP A 522 17.21 -40.35 23.58
CA ASP A 522 16.27 -40.06 24.69
C ASP A 522 16.68 -39.06 25.81
N ASP A 523 17.05 -37.82 25.48
CA ASP A 523 17.01 -36.72 26.45
C ASP A 523 16.57 -35.42 25.76
N VAL A 524 15.42 -34.90 26.17
CA VAL A 524 14.94 -33.56 25.78
C VAL A 524 15.86 -32.52 26.40
N LYS A 525 16.62 -31.79 25.58
CA LYS A 525 17.35 -30.59 26.00
C LYS A 525 16.95 -29.40 25.13
N THR A 526 16.23 -28.47 25.75
CA THR A 526 15.93 -27.14 25.25
C THR A 526 17.23 -26.31 25.22
N GLY A 527 17.80 -26.14 24.03
CA GLY A 527 18.91 -25.24 23.80
C GLY A 527 18.38 -23.86 23.46
N VAL A 528 18.46 -22.93 24.41
CA VAL A 528 18.13 -21.51 24.23
C VAL A 528 19.13 -20.93 23.22
N GLY A 529 18.65 -20.59 22.02
CA GLY A 529 19.46 -19.92 21.01
C GLY A 529 19.70 -18.47 21.41
N GLN A 530 20.75 -18.22 22.20
CA GLN A 530 21.30 -16.88 22.37
C GLN A 530 22.26 -16.64 21.19
N VAL A 531 21.94 -15.69 20.31
CA VAL A 531 22.90 -15.21 19.31
C VAL A 531 23.87 -14.27 20.02
N HIS A 532 24.79 -14.85 20.80
CA HIS A 532 25.96 -14.11 21.26
C HIS A 532 26.91 -13.95 20.07
N LEU A 533 26.88 -12.78 19.43
CA LEU A 533 27.83 -12.39 18.40
C LEU A 533 29.21 -12.16 19.03
N SER A 534 29.90 -13.26 19.37
CA SER A 534 31.21 -13.19 20.01
C SER A 534 32.25 -12.61 19.02
N PRO A 535 32.81 -11.42 19.27
CA PRO A 535 33.66 -10.69 18.31
C PRO A 535 34.90 -11.49 17.91
N ASP A 536 35.48 -12.17 18.89
CA ASP A 536 36.73 -12.90 18.78
C ASP A 536 36.62 -14.16 17.92
N LYS A 537 35.43 -14.78 17.83
CA LYS A 537 35.25 -16.08 17.16
C LYS A 537 35.05 -15.95 15.65
N PHE A 538 34.62 -14.78 15.17
CA PHE A 538 34.18 -14.57 13.78
C PHE A 538 35.02 -13.54 13.00
N SER A 539 36.20 -13.17 13.51
CA SER A 539 37.07 -12.15 12.90
C SER A 539 36.37 -10.78 12.77
N ARG A 540 35.46 -10.45 13.70
CA ARG A 540 34.89 -9.11 13.84
C ARG A 540 35.73 -8.35 14.86
N THR A 541 36.13 -7.13 14.55
CA THR A 541 36.66 -6.23 15.57
C THR A 541 35.45 -5.46 16.10
N LEU A 542 35.08 -5.63 17.38
CA LEU A 542 34.16 -4.67 18.00
C LEU A 542 34.85 -3.32 17.94
N TYR A 543 34.17 -2.33 17.41
CA TYR A 543 34.70 -0.99 17.44
C TYR A 543 34.32 -0.40 18.78
N ASP A 544 33.02 -0.31 19.06
CA ASP A 544 32.53 0.39 20.23
C ASP A 544 31.23 -0.23 20.78
N ARG A 545 30.97 -0.01 22.07
CA ARG A 545 29.80 -0.48 22.81
C ARG A 545 29.39 0.57 23.85
N ALA A 546 28.13 0.96 23.84
CA ALA A 546 27.49 1.83 24.82
C ALA A 546 26.41 1.08 25.62
N PRO A 547 26.56 0.87 26.96
CA PRO A 547 27.75 1.19 27.77
C PRO A 547 28.89 0.20 27.55
N GLY A 548 30.14 0.65 27.66
CA GLY A 548 31.35 -0.19 27.47
C GLY A 548 31.44 -1.47 28.32
N SER A 549 30.56 -1.63 29.32
CA SER A 549 30.22 -2.92 29.91
C SER A 549 28.81 -2.93 30.49
N GLY A 550 28.10 -4.06 30.40
CA GLY A 550 26.77 -4.24 30.99
C GLY A 550 25.66 -3.63 30.14
N TYR A 551 24.63 -3.10 30.80
CA TYR A 551 23.46 -2.50 30.17
C TYR A 551 23.13 -1.16 30.82
N TYR A 552 22.46 -0.31 30.06
CA TYR A 552 21.84 0.92 30.51
C TYR A 552 20.33 0.68 30.69
N THR A 553 19.80 1.02 31.87
CA THR A 553 18.38 0.78 32.19
C THR A 553 17.51 1.91 31.66
N VAL A 554 16.50 1.53 30.87
CA VAL A 554 15.36 2.34 30.49
C VAL A 554 14.19 1.98 31.41
N ALA A 555 13.58 2.98 32.02
CA ALA A 555 12.40 2.77 32.87
C ALA A 555 11.15 3.16 32.10
N GLY A 556 10.12 2.31 32.16
CA GLY A 556 8.78 2.64 31.72
C GLY A 556 8.30 3.87 32.49
N SER A 557 7.80 4.87 31.75
CA SER A 557 7.31 6.12 32.33
C SER A 557 5.79 6.18 32.25
N ASN A 558 5.18 7.22 32.84
CA ASN A 558 3.75 7.49 32.67
C ASN A 558 3.35 7.78 31.20
N ASN A 559 4.31 7.96 30.29
CA ASN A 559 4.06 8.13 28.86
C ASN A 559 3.98 6.80 28.12
N PHE A 560 4.38 5.69 28.76
CA PHE A 560 4.21 4.34 28.23
C PHE A 560 2.77 3.86 28.46
N LEU A 561 2.13 3.38 27.40
CA LEU A 561 0.82 2.73 27.45
C LEU A 561 0.98 1.29 26.97
N SER A 562 0.61 0.31 27.79
CA SER A 562 0.73 -1.09 27.39
C SER A 562 -0.21 -1.39 26.21
N ALA A 563 0.24 -2.23 25.27
CA ALA A 563 -0.54 -2.60 24.08
C ALA A 563 -1.92 -3.23 24.39
N ILE A 564 -2.11 -3.74 25.62
CA ILE A 564 -3.39 -4.32 26.08
C ILE A 564 -4.43 -3.23 26.40
N GLU A 565 -4.02 -2.05 26.88
CA GLU A 565 -4.94 -0.93 27.14
C GLU A 565 -5.29 -0.16 25.85
N SER A 566 -4.39 -0.13 24.86
CA SER A 566 -4.63 0.51 23.55
C SER A 566 -5.70 -0.22 22.73
N ALA A 567 -5.86 -1.53 22.90
CA ALA A 567 -6.88 -2.33 22.23
C ALA A 567 -8.32 -2.08 22.72
N GLU A 568 -8.51 -1.54 23.94
CA GLU A 568 -9.85 -1.21 24.47
C GLU A 568 -10.38 0.15 23.96
N MET A 569 -9.57 0.93 23.23
CA MET A 569 -9.95 2.23 22.67
C MET A 569 -10.21 2.24 21.14
N ALA A 570 -9.95 1.14 20.44
CA ALA A 570 -10.25 1.01 19.01
C ALA A 570 -11.70 0.49 18.78
N PRO A 571 -12.48 1.09 17.86
CA PRO A 571 -13.75 0.51 17.46
C PRO A 571 -13.50 -0.86 16.78
N GLN A 572 -14.24 -1.87 17.21
CA GLN A 572 -14.23 -3.21 16.61
C GLN A 572 -14.80 -3.16 15.18
N GLY A 573 -13.93 -3.01 14.18
CA GLY A 573 -14.16 -3.35 12.78
C GLY A 573 -13.55 -4.73 12.47
N GLN A 574 -14.25 -5.54 11.67
CA GLN A 574 -14.04 -6.99 11.55
C GLN A 574 -12.89 -7.40 10.61
N ASP A 575 -12.17 -8.44 11.05
CA ASP A 575 -11.45 -9.48 10.30
C ASP A 575 -11.22 -9.25 8.78
N GLY A 576 -10.23 -8.40 8.49
CA GLY A 576 -9.48 -8.38 7.23
C GLY A 576 -8.04 -8.05 7.59
N GLN A 577 -7.13 -9.01 7.43
CA GLN A 577 -5.72 -8.86 7.82
C GLN A 577 -5.03 -7.78 6.97
N ALA A 578 -4.95 -6.56 7.52
CA ALA A 578 -3.73 -5.74 7.44
C ALA A 578 -2.54 -6.58 7.97
N PRO A 579 -1.25 -6.21 7.78
CA PRO A 579 -0.11 -7.04 8.14
C PRO A 579 0.13 -7.18 9.67
N GLY A 580 -0.93 -7.47 10.44
CA GLY A 580 -0.92 -8.10 11.75
C GLY A 580 -1.02 -9.62 11.62
N PHE A 581 0.14 -10.27 11.73
CA PHE A 581 0.35 -11.66 12.18
C PHE A 581 -0.67 -12.73 11.69
N SER A 582 -0.25 -13.57 10.73
CA SER A 582 -0.77 -14.94 10.63
C SER A 582 0.36 -15.97 10.58
N VAL A 583 0.04 -17.13 11.14
CA VAL A 583 0.91 -18.26 11.47
C VAL A 583 1.18 -19.09 10.21
N VAL A 584 2.44 -19.45 9.93
CA VAL A 584 2.94 -20.81 9.58
C VAL A 584 4.40 -20.75 9.06
N ILE A 585 5.32 -21.23 9.91
CA ILE A 585 6.51 -22.08 9.67
C ILE A 585 7.41 -21.82 8.44
N GLY A 586 8.67 -21.38 8.69
CA GLY A 586 9.84 -22.11 8.16
C GLY A 586 11.12 -21.39 7.64
N VAL A 587 11.93 -20.82 8.55
CA VAL A 587 13.44 -20.79 8.57
C VAL A 587 14.25 -20.29 7.34
N ILE A 588 14.98 -19.16 7.48
CA ILE A 588 16.47 -18.94 7.35
C ILE A 588 16.76 -17.42 7.18
N SER A 589 17.50 -16.74 8.08
CA SER A 589 17.57 -15.25 8.04
C SER A 589 18.88 -14.52 8.42
N LEU A 590 20.07 -15.12 8.30
CA LEU A 590 21.35 -14.36 8.48
C LEU A 590 22.28 -14.37 7.27
N LEU A 591 21.89 -15.06 6.20
CA LEU A 591 22.57 -15.02 4.90
C LEU A 591 22.00 -13.89 4.01
N THR A 592 20.82 -13.37 4.32
CA THR A 592 19.99 -12.49 3.47
C THR A 592 20.49 -11.04 3.40
N CYS A 593 20.96 -10.40 4.48
CA CYS A 593 21.48 -9.02 4.39
C CYS A 593 22.71 -8.91 3.44
N SER A 594 23.55 -9.95 3.36
CA SER A 594 24.66 -10.01 2.41
C SER A 594 24.28 -10.60 1.03
N LEU A 595 23.26 -11.47 0.95
CA LEU A 595 22.80 -12.08 -0.32
C LEU A 595 21.83 -11.21 -1.11
N ILE A 596 20.93 -10.44 -0.49
CA ILE A 596 19.99 -9.49 -1.12
C ILE A 596 20.77 -8.44 -1.93
N LEU A 597 21.95 -8.03 -1.45
CA LEU A 597 22.87 -7.14 -2.16
C LEU A 597 23.66 -7.85 -3.30
N SER A 598 23.77 -9.18 -3.28
CA SER A 598 24.51 -9.96 -4.29
C SER A 598 23.62 -10.53 -5.41
N SER A 599 22.34 -10.84 -5.15
CA SER A 599 21.39 -11.36 -6.14
C SER A 599 20.86 -10.26 -7.06
N ARG A 600 20.74 -9.01 -6.56
CA ARG A 600 20.42 -7.83 -7.37
C ARG A 600 21.59 -7.30 -8.23
N ARG A 601 22.76 -7.95 -8.22
CA ARG A 601 23.89 -7.68 -9.14
C ARG A 601 23.84 -8.49 -10.44
N LYS A 602 22.83 -9.33 -10.63
CA LYS A 602 22.59 -10.07 -11.88
C LYS A 602 21.23 -9.73 -12.50
N GLN A 603 20.91 -8.44 -12.59
CA GLN A 603 20.07 -7.88 -13.65
C GLN A 603 20.76 -6.64 -14.22
#